data_AF-A0A9W9NU80-F1
#
_entry.id   AF-A0A9W9NU80-F1
#
_cell.length_a   1.000
_cell.length_b   1.000
_cell.length_c   1.000
_cell.angle_alpha   90.00
_cell.angle_beta   90.00
_cell.angle_gamma   90.00
#
_symmetry.space_group_name_H-M   'P 1'
#
loop_
_entity.id
_entity.type
_entity.pdbx_description
1 polymer ?
#
loop_
_entity_poly.entity_id
_entity_poly.type
_entity_poly.pdbx_seq_one_letter_code
_entity_poly.pdbx_strand_id
1 'polypeptide(L)'
;MECHHHWHIEVLESPDSVLPRKIQVLGIKIHLVDLEDSSNLVSIITGFDTLINVIGPNDLVLEKKVLQPAKLAGIKGFVPCAFSTLAPPQGVTLLRDEREEIYNEIKSIVIDVDYEYPARYPIIPFGGIDSNLMPETKIYGDGTAPNILTNVPDIGRFVARIIQGDRTLNRYVYTYGDVLSQKEAIQIGKEIIGMKVERKHI
;
A
#
# COMPACT_ATOMS: atom_id res chain seq x y z
N MET A 1 -9.29 22.75 -9.54
CA MET A 1 -8.22 22.83 -10.55
C MET A 1 -7.95 21.40 -11.00
N GLU A 2 -8.68 20.93 -12.01
CA GLU A 2 -8.56 19.55 -12.51
C GLU A 2 -7.37 19.49 -13.47
N CYS A 3 -6.25 18.97 -12.98
CA CYS A 3 -5.14 18.64 -13.85
C CYS A 3 -5.40 17.25 -14.43
N HIS A 4 -5.95 17.19 -15.64
CA HIS A 4 -6.05 15.96 -16.43
C HIS A 4 -4.67 15.55 -16.94
N HIS A 5 -3.85 14.98 -16.07
CA HIS A 5 -2.62 14.32 -16.47
C HIS A 5 -2.97 12.96 -17.06
N HIS A 6 -2.66 12.76 -18.33
CA HIS A 6 -2.74 11.45 -18.97
C HIS A 6 -1.49 10.66 -18.60
N TRP A 7 -1.66 9.66 -17.75
CA TRP A 7 -0.59 8.72 -17.43
C TRP A 7 -0.44 7.71 -18.56
N HIS A 8 0.80 7.47 -19.00
CA HIS A 8 1.14 6.26 -19.73
C HIS A 8 1.45 5.17 -18.70
N ILE A 9 0.56 4.18 -18.61
CA ILE A 9 0.66 3.10 -17.62
C ILE A 9 0.88 1.79 -18.35
N GLU A 10 1.88 1.04 -17.92
CA GLU A 10 2.11 -0.35 -18.30
C GLU A 10 2.32 -1.17 -17.02
N VAL A 11 2.04 -2.47 -17.08
CA VAL A 11 2.10 -3.36 -15.91
C VAL A 11 3.13 -4.45 -16.15
N LEU A 12 3.94 -4.74 -15.12
CA LEU A 12 4.78 -5.93 -15.07
C LEU A 12 4.05 -7.01 -14.27
N GLU A 13 3.93 -8.20 -14.84
CA GLU A 13 3.25 -9.33 -14.22
C GLU A 13 4.14 -10.58 -14.27
N SER A 14 4.18 -11.36 -13.20
CA SER A 14 4.83 -12.67 -13.23
C SER A 14 4.09 -13.62 -14.19
N PRO A 15 4.78 -14.43 -15.00
CA PRO A 15 4.15 -15.45 -15.85
C PRO A 15 3.20 -16.39 -15.09
N ASP A 16 3.44 -16.60 -13.80
CA ASP A 16 2.63 -17.48 -12.94
C ASP A 16 1.47 -16.76 -12.23
N SER A 17 1.36 -15.44 -12.41
CA SER A 17 0.29 -14.62 -11.84
C SER A 17 -0.88 -14.48 -12.82
N VAL A 18 -2.07 -14.20 -12.28
CA VAL A 18 -3.25 -13.85 -13.07
C VAL A 18 -3.86 -12.56 -12.53
N LEU A 19 -3.67 -11.47 -13.27
CA LEU A 19 -4.24 -10.17 -12.93
C LEU A 19 -5.78 -10.24 -12.94
N PRO A 20 -6.46 -9.45 -12.09
CA PRO A 20 -7.91 -9.38 -12.11
C PRO A 20 -8.47 -8.99 -13.49
N ARG A 21 -9.57 -9.61 -13.92
CA ARG A 21 -10.24 -9.32 -15.20
C ARG A 21 -10.46 -7.83 -15.45
N LYS A 22 -10.78 -7.08 -14.39
CA LYS A 22 -10.95 -5.62 -14.40
C LYS A 22 -9.72 -4.85 -14.91
N ILE A 23 -8.50 -5.36 -14.73
CA ILE A 23 -7.28 -4.76 -15.28
C ILE A 23 -7.08 -5.17 -16.74
N GLN A 24 -7.30 -6.44 -17.06
CA GLN A 24 -7.14 -6.97 -18.42
C GLN A 24 -8.03 -6.25 -19.44
N VAL A 25 -9.24 -5.84 -19.05
CA VAL A 25 -10.19 -5.14 -19.94
C VAL A 25 -9.90 -3.65 -20.14
N LEU A 26 -8.94 -3.07 -19.41
CA LEU A 26 -8.59 -1.65 -19.54
C LEU A 26 -7.68 -1.35 -20.75
N GLY A 27 -7.23 -2.39 -21.46
CA GLY A 27 -6.31 -2.23 -22.60
C GLY A 27 -4.92 -1.76 -22.20
N ILE A 28 -4.56 -1.88 -20.93
CA ILE A 28 -3.22 -1.57 -20.42
C ILE A 28 -2.26 -2.64 -20.91
N LYS A 29 -1.10 -2.23 -21.44
CA LYS A 29 -0.06 -3.16 -21.86
C LYS A 29 0.52 -3.88 -20.64
N ILE A 30 0.52 -5.20 -20.71
CA ILE A 30 1.08 -6.09 -19.68
C ILE A 30 2.33 -6.74 -20.24
N HIS A 31 3.43 -6.65 -19.51
CA HIS A 31 4.66 -7.38 -19.79
C HIS A 31 4.77 -8.55 -18.82
N LEU A 32 4.87 -9.76 -19.35
CA LEU A 32 5.20 -10.92 -18.55
C LEU A 32 6.71 -10.88 -18.26
N VAL A 33 7.06 -10.75 -16.98
CA VAL A 33 8.44 -10.63 -16.52
C VAL A 33 8.67 -11.61 -15.38
N ASP A 34 9.61 -12.51 -15.58
CA ASP A 34 10.19 -13.27 -14.48
C ASP A 34 11.30 -12.42 -13.86
N LEU A 35 11.12 -12.03 -12.59
CA LEU A 35 12.12 -11.25 -11.88
C LEU A 35 13.34 -12.09 -11.47
N GLU A 36 13.25 -13.43 -11.53
CA GLU A 36 14.42 -14.31 -11.42
C GLU A 36 15.35 -14.17 -12.64
N ASP A 37 14.81 -13.93 -13.84
CA ASP A 37 15.54 -13.64 -15.09
C ASP A 37 15.22 -12.23 -15.60
N SER A 38 15.76 -11.22 -14.92
CA SER A 38 15.54 -9.80 -15.20
C SER A 38 16.33 -9.24 -16.40
N SER A 39 16.83 -10.10 -17.29
CA SER A 39 17.70 -9.71 -18.42
C SER A 39 17.06 -8.68 -19.37
N ASN A 40 15.73 -8.69 -19.51
CA ASN A 40 14.96 -7.74 -20.32
C ASN A 40 14.36 -6.58 -19.51
N LEU A 41 14.45 -6.59 -18.17
CA LEU A 41 13.71 -5.63 -17.35
C LEU A 41 14.15 -4.19 -17.62
N VAL A 42 15.46 -3.96 -17.84
CA VAL A 42 16.00 -2.64 -18.19
C VAL A 42 15.36 -2.10 -19.45
N SER A 43 15.28 -2.90 -20.53
CA SER A 43 14.74 -2.43 -21.81
C SER A 43 13.24 -2.17 -21.73
N ILE A 44 12.50 -2.95 -20.93
CA ILE A 44 11.07 -2.78 -20.72
C ILE A 44 10.76 -1.45 -20.01
N ILE A 45 11.51 -1.14 -18.94
CA ILE A 45 11.23 0.04 -18.11
C ILE A 45 11.97 1.31 -18.56
N THR A 46 12.84 1.20 -19.57
CA THR A 46 13.50 2.37 -20.16
C THR A 46 12.48 3.29 -20.81
N GLY A 47 12.57 4.59 -20.51
CA GLY A 47 11.63 5.61 -20.99
C GLY A 47 10.45 5.89 -20.04
N PHE A 48 10.33 5.15 -18.94
CA PHE A 48 9.42 5.49 -17.84
C PHE A 48 10.08 6.42 -16.82
N ASP A 49 9.29 7.34 -16.26
CA ASP A 49 9.78 8.24 -15.21
C ASP A 49 9.66 7.63 -13.80
N THR A 50 8.67 6.77 -13.59
CA THR A 50 8.31 6.21 -12.28
C THR A 50 8.13 4.71 -12.35
N LEU A 51 8.67 4.00 -11.36
CA LEU A 51 8.45 2.56 -11.16
C LEU A 51 7.80 2.36 -9.79
N ILE A 52 6.60 1.79 -9.76
CA ILE A 52 5.88 1.48 -8.53
C ILE A 52 5.97 -0.01 -8.27
N ASN A 53 6.63 -0.38 -7.18
CA ASN A 53 6.75 -1.75 -6.76
C ASN A 53 5.62 -2.14 -5.80
N VAL A 54 4.95 -3.25 -6.10
CA VAL A 54 3.87 -3.84 -5.27
C VAL A 54 4.12 -5.33 -5.01
N ILE A 55 5.37 -5.77 -5.10
CA ILE A 55 5.80 -7.11 -4.68
C ILE A 55 5.56 -7.27 -3.18
N GLY A 56 4.95 -8.38 -2.79
CA GLY A 56 4.49 -8.61 -1.42
C GLY A 56 5.58 -8.53 -0.35
N PRO A 57 5.19 -8.35 0.92
CA PRO A 57 6.12 -8.12 2.02
C PRO A 57 7.17 -9.23 2.21
N ASN A 58 6.82 -10.47 1.82
CA ASN A 58 7.65 -11.67 2.02
C ASN A 58 8.74 -11.86 0.95
N ASP A 59 8.70 -11.12 -0.16
CA ASP A 59 9.56 -11.35 -1.33
C ASP A 59 10.65 -10.28 -1.46
N LEU A 60 11.31 -9.96 -0.34
CA LEU A 60 12.37 -8.95 -0.26
C LEU A 60 13.49 -9.18 -1.29
N VAL A 61 13.81 -10.45 -1.55
CA VAL A 61 14.82 -10.85 -2.55
C VAL A 61 14.43 -10.39 -3.94
N LEU A 62 13.16 -10.59 -4.34
CA LEU A 62 12.66 -10.15 -5.64
C LEU A 62 12.62 -8.63 -5.75
N GLU A 63 12.27 -7.93 -4.67
CA GLU A 63 12.31 -6.47 -4.66
C GLU A 63 13.72 -5.91 -4.82
N LYS A 64 14.74 -6.53 -4.20
CA LYS A 64 16.14 -6.13 -4.43
C LYS A 64 16.55 -6.29 -5.91
N LYS A 65 16.00 -7.27 -6.63
CA LYS A 65 16.30 -7.51 -8.06
C LYS A 65 15.81 -6.41 -8.99
N VAL A 66 14.80 -5.61 -8.62
CA VAL A 66 14.32 -4.50 -9.46
C VAL A 66 15.16 -3.22 -9.34
N LEU A 67 15.99 -3.10 -8.28
CA LEU A 67 16.75 -1.89 -7.99
C LEU A 67 17.81 -1.57 -9.06
N GLN A 68 18.62 -2.57 -9.43
CA GLN A 68 19.67 -2.38 -10.44
C GLN A 68 19.07 -2.04 -11.82
N PRO A 69 18.05 -2.77 -12.31
CA PRO A 69 17.37 -2.40 -13.54
C PRO A 69 16.77 -0.99 -13.51
N ALA A 70 16.12 -0.59 -12.41
CA ALA A 70 15.56 0.75 -12.26
C ALA A 70 16.63 1.84 -12.35
N LYS A 71 17.81 1.62 -11.73
CA LYS A 71 18.96 2.53 -11.84
C LYS A 71 19.47 2.63 -13.27
N LEU A 72 19.66 1.49 -13.95
CA LEU A 72 20.18 1.44 -15.33
C LEU A 72 19.23 2.07 -16.34
N ALA A 73 17.92 1.91 -16.15
CA ALA A 73 16.90 2.52 -16.99
C ALA A 73 16.69 4.03 -16.73
N GLY A 74 17.30 4.58 -15.68
CA GLY A 74 17.20 6.00 -15.33
C GLY A 74 15.88 6.42 -14.69
N ILE A 75 15.21 5.50 -13.96
CA ILE A 75 13.98 5.81 -13.24
C ILE A 75 14.22 6.96 -12.24
N LYS A 76 13.35 7.96 -12.26
CA LYS A 76 13.46 9.17 -11.42
C LYS A 76 12.69 9.04 -10.12
N GLY A 77 11.51 8.41 -10.16
CA GLY A 77 10.65 8.17 -9.01
C GLY A 77 10.47 6.68 -8.76
N PHE A 78 11.27 6.10 -7.86
CA PHE A 78 11.04 4.72 -7.42
C PHE A 78 10.12 4.71 -6.20
N VAL A 79 9.02 3.95 -6.25
CA VAL A 79 8.14 3.71 -5.09
C VAL A 79 8.34 2.25 -4.69
N PRO A 80 9.06 1.95 -3.59
CA PRO A 80 9.19 0.59 -3.10
C PRO A 80 7.86 0.08 -2.54
N CYS A 81 7.75 -1.23 -2.29
CA CYS A 81 6.56 -1.77 -1.63
C CYS A 81 6.60 -1.46 -0.13
N ALA A 82 6.31 -0.22 0.23
CA ALA A 82 6.34 0.25 1.61
C ALA A 82 4.98 0.22 2.30
N PHE A 83 3.88 0.19 1.54
CA PHE A 83 2.47 0.39 1.95
C PHE A 83 2.05 -0.31 3.25
N SER A 84 2.53 0.19 4.38
CA SER A 84 2.49 -0.47 5.68
C SER A 84 2.37 0.57 6.79
N THR A 85 2.11 0.08 8.00
CA THR A 85 1.96 0.90 9.20
C THR A 85 3.18 1.79 9.39
N LEU A 86 2.92 3.07 9.67
CA LEU A 86 3.96 4.05 9.99
C LEU A 86 4.81 3.55 11.16
N ALA A 87 6.11 3.41 10.93
CA ALA A 87 7.07 2.96 11.93
C ALA A 87 8.38 3.73 11.79
N PRO A 88 9.14 3.90 12.90
CA PRO A 88 10.53 4.35 12.82
C PRO A 88 11.34 3.45 11.87
N PRO A 89 12.39 3.98 11.21
CA PRO A 89 13.22 3.20 10.28
C PRO A 89 13.79 1.91 10.89
N GLN A 90 14.13 1.89 12.18
CA GLN A 90 14.64 0.71 12.84
C GLN A 90 14.05 0.48 14.23
N GLY A 91 14.07 -0.78 14.68
CA GLY A 91 13.92 -1.16 16.09
C GLY A 91 12.48 -1.36 16.57
N VAL A 92 11.49 -1.29 15.66
CA VAL A 92 10.08 -1.53 16.00
C VAL A 92 9.54 -2.76 15.27
N THR A 93 9.79 -2.90 13.97
CA THR A 93 9.34 -4.07 13.21
C THR A 93 10.46 -4.61 12.32
N LEU A 94 10.71 -5.91 12.37
CA LEU A 94 11.74 -6.56 11.54
C LEU A 94 11.53 -6.26 10.05
N LEU A 95 10.27 -6.27 9.60
CA LEU A 95 9.92 -5.97 8.22
C LEU A 95 10.32 -4.54 7.81
N ARG A 96 10.20 -3.55 8.71
CA ARG A 96 10.63 -2.19 8.42
C ARG A 96 12.15 -2.10 8.36
N ASP A 97 12.81 -2.67 9.36
CA ASP A 97 14.27 -2.70 9.46
C ASP A 97 14.92 -3.27 8.19
N GLU A 98 14.40 -4.39 7.67
CA GLU A 98 14.90 -5.05 6.45
C GLU A 98 14.64 -4.23 5.17
N ARG A 99 13.56 -3.45 5.12
CA ARG A 99 13.17 -2.67 3.94
C ARG A 99 13.86 -1.31 3.85
N GLU A 100 14.31 -0.74 4.96
CA GLU A 100 15.07 0.51 4.94
C GLU A 100 16.35 0.43 4.11
N GLU A 101 16.98 -0.74 3.99
CA GLU A 101 18.12 -0.94 3.08
C GLU A 101 17.74 -0.64 1.63
N ILE A 102 16.56 -1.09 1.19
CA ILE A 102 16.03 -0.91 -0.16
C ILE A 102 15.69 0.55 -0.40
N TYR A 103 15.06 1.20 0.58
CA TYR A 103 14.64 2.60 0.48
C TYR A 103 15.83 3.55 0.31
N ASN A 104 16.95 3.22 0.94
CA ASN A 104 18.18 4.02 0.89
C ASN A 104 19.07 3.70 -0.32
N GLU A 105 18.88 2.54 -0.96
CA GLU A 105 19.70 2.12 -2.10
C GLU A 105 19.40 2.92 -3.40
N ILE A 106 18.16 3.37 -3.57
CA ILE A 106 17.73 4.21 -4.70
C ILE A 106 16.91 5.39 -4.18
N LYS A 107 16.92 6.49 -4.92
CA LYS A 107 16.07 7.67 -4.69
C LYS A 107 14.59 7.26 -4.67
N SER A 108 14.05 7.09 -3.46
CA SER A 108 12.75 6.47 -3.23
C SER A 108 11.72 7.44 -2.68
N ILE A 109 10.47 7.29 -3.12
CA ILE A 109 9.30 7.87 -2.47
C ILE A 109 8.69 6.77 -1.61
N VAL A 110 8.97 6.78 -0.32
CA VAL A 110 8.45 5.78 0.62
C VAL A 110 7.08 6.22 1.07
N ILE A 111 6.06 5.40 0.82
CA ILE A 111 4.66 5.72 1.13
C ILE A 111 4.14 4.78 2.20
N ASP A 112 4.00 5.29 3.41
CA ASP A 112 3.41 4.59 4.55
C ASP A 112 1.89 4.80 4.57
N VAL A 113 1.15 3.71 4.70
CA VAL A 113 -0.32 3.72 4.76
C VAL A 113 -0.75 2.71 5.82
N ASP A 114 -1.52 3.16 6.80
CA ASP A 114 -2.23 2.22 7.66
C ASP A 114 -3.59 1.94 7.02
N TYR A 115 -3.70 0.77 6.41
CA TYR A 115 -4.92 0.35 5.75
C TYR A 115 -5.70 -0.62 6.63
N GLU A 116 -7.03 -0.52 6.56
CA GLU A 116 -7.92 -1.34 7.36
C GLU A 116 -7.87 -2.79 6.88
N TYR A 117 -7.22 -3.65 7.67
CA TYR A 117 -7.35 -5.08 7.50
C TYR A 117 -8.63 -5.53 8.24
N PRO A 118 -9.50 -6.36 7.64
CA PRO A 118 -10.69 -6.88 8.31
C PRO A 118 -10.38 -7.55 9.66
N ALA A 119 -9.18 -8.13 9.83
CA ALA A 119 -8.75 -8.71 11.10
C ALA A 119 -8.51 -7.67 12.22
N ARG A 120 -8.23 -6.40 11.90
CA ARG A 120 -8.03 -5.33 12.90
C ARG A 120 -9.36 -4.72 13.38
N TYR A 121 -10.37 -4.66 12.51
CA TYR A 121 -11.67 -4.06 12.81
C TYR A 121 -12.84 -4.90 12.25
N PRO A 122 -13.08 -6.09 12.81
CA PRO A 122 -14.01 -7.08 12.25
C PRO A 122 -15.49 -6.75 12.46
N ILE A 123 -15.80 -5.60 13.07
CA ILE A 123 -17.16 -5.11 13.34
C ILE A 123 -17.63 -4.15 12.23
N ILE A 124 -16.75 -3.77 11.30
CA ILE A 124 -17.14 -2.91 10.19
C ILE A 124 -17.37 -3.80 8.97
N PRO A 125 -18.58 -3.80 8.38
CA PRO A 125 -18.86 -4.54 7.16
C PRO A 125 -18.16 -3.85 5.99
N PHE A 126 -16.87 -4.12 5.82
CA PHE A 126 -16.12 -3.70 4.65
C PHE A 126 -16.55 -4.58 3.48
N GLY A 127 -17.16 -3.97 2.47
CA GLY A 127 -17.84 -4.63 1.36
C GLY A 127 -16.97 -5.59 0.54
N GLY A 128 -16.74 -6.80 1.06
CA GLY A 128 -16.30 -7.94 0.26
C GLY A 128 -15.34 -8.97 0.86
N ILE A 129 -15.21 -9.16 2.19
CA ILE A 129 -14.31 -10.22 2.71
C ILE A 129 -14.98 -11.10 3.77
N ASP A 130 -15.17 -12.36 3.37
CA ASP A 130 -15.34 -13.60 4.13
C ASP A 130 -15.95 -13.51 5.54
N SER A 131 -17.21 -13.97 5.66
CA SER A 131 -17.96 -14.12 6.92
C SER A 131 -17.34 -15.06 7.96
N ASN A 132 -16.17 -15.64 7.68
CA ASN A 132 -15.47 -16.59 8.52
C ASN A 132 -14.33 -15.99 9.36
N LEU A 133 -13.98 -14.70 9.20
CA LEU A 133 -13.11 -14.05 10.18
C LEU A 133 -13.90 -13.79 11.46
N MET A 134 -13.62 -14.58 12.50
CA MET A 134 -14.16 -14.29 13.83
C MET A 134 -13.71 -12.89 14.27
N PRO A 135 -14.62 -12.07 14.83
CA PRO A 135 -14.23 -10.76 15.26
C PRO A 135 -13.26 -10.82 16.44
N GLU A 136 -11.99 -10.50 16.19
CA GLU A 136 -11.05 -10.16 17.25
C GLU A 136 -11.48 -8.83 17.89
N THR A 137 -12.12 -8.93 19.07
CA THR A 137 -12.65 -7.78 19.85
C THR A 137 -11.66 -7.26 20.88
N LYS A 138 -10.37 -7.62 20.76
CA LYS A 138 -9.36 -7.22 21.72
C LYS A 138 -9.14 -5.71 21.64
N ILE A 139 -9.45 -5.04 22.76
CA ILE A 139 -9.07 -3.65 22.96
C ILE A 139 -7.64 -3.64 23.50
N TYR A 140 -6.73 -3.00 22.77
CA TYR A 140 -5.36 -2.82 23.20
C TYR A 140 -5.25 -1.58 24.09
N GLY A 141 -4.58 -1.70 25.25
CA GLY A 141 -4.56 -0.64 26.25
C GLY A 141 -5.98 -0.28 26.71
N ASP A 142 -6.31 1.01 26.69
CA ASP A 142 -7.68 1.48 26.96
C ASP A 142 -8.52 1.69 25.69
N GLY A 143 -7.96 1.43 24.51
CA GLY A 143 -8.62 1.57 23.21
C GLY A 143 -8.89 3.00 22.76
N THR A 144 -8.30 4.00 23.41
CA THR A 144 -8.49 5.43 23.10
C THR A 144 -7.36 6.03 22.27
N ALA A 145 -6.25 5.29 22.10
CA ALA A 145 -5.13 5.74 21.28
C ALA A 145 -5.58 6.01 19.83
N PRO A 146 -5.25 7.18 19.26
CA PRO A 146 -5.60 7.50 17.88
C PRO A 146 -4.85 6.56 16.92
N ASN A 147 -5.56 6.05 15.93
CA ASN A 147 -4.97 5.31 14.82
C ASN A 147 -5.35 5.95 13.48
N ILE A 148 -4.41 6.02 12.56
CA ILE A 148 -4.68 6.45 11.19
C ILE A 148 -5.33 5.30 10.42
N LEU A 149 -6.28 5.60 9.54
CA LEU A 149 -7.04 4.60 8.80
C LEU A 149 -7.18 5.02 7.34
N THR A 150 -6.95 4.07 6.44
CA THR A 150 -7.05 4.27 5.00
C THR A 150 -7.83 3.14 4.36
N ASN A 151 -8.85 3.48 3.58
CA ASN A 151 -9.56 2.53 2.77
C ASN A 151 -8.68 2.11 1.57
N VAL A 152 -8.59 0.80 1.29
CA VAL A 152 -7.69 0.24 0.26
C VAL A 152 -7.87 0.89 -1.13
N PRO A 153 -9.10 1.15 -1.64
CA PRO A 153 -9.30 1.82 -2.91
C PRO A 153 -8.71 3.24 -3.00
N ASP A 154 -8.48 3.91 -1.87
CA ASP A 154 -7.94 5.27 -1.84
C ASP A 154 -6.42 5.32 -1.89
N ILE A 155 -5.74 4.22 -1.53
CA ILE A 155 -4.27 4.11 -1.61
C ILE A 155 -3.79 4.44 -3.04
N GLY A 156 -4.40 3.84 -4.06
CA GLY A 156 -4.03 4.12 -5.46
C GLY A 156 -4.23 5.59 -5.86
N ARG A 157 -5.26 6.26 -5.31
CA ARG A 157 -5.51 7.70 -5.56
C ARG A 157 -4.46 8.57 -4.89
N PHE A 158 -4.05 8.21 -3.67
CA PHE A 158 -2.97 8.90 -2.98
C PHE A 158 -1.64 8.72 -3.71
N VAL A 159 -1.29 7.49 -4.08
CA VAL A 159 -0.06 7.21 -4.84
C VAL A 159 -0.02 8.04 -6.12
N ALA A 160 -1.09 8.05 -6.92
CA ALA A 160 -1.15 8.82 -8.16
C ALA A 160 -0.92 10.33 -7.95
N ARG A 161 -1.35 10.90 -6.82
CA ARG A 161 -1.08 12.30 -6.48
C ARG A 161 0.33 12.52 -5.96
N ILE A 162 0.85 11.58 -5.17
CA ILE A 162 2.17 11.65 -4.55
C ILE A 162 3.27 11.60 -5.61
N ILE A 163 3.17 10.71 -6.60
CA ILE A 163 4.23 10.58 -7.62
C ILE A 163 4.32 11.79 -8.57
N GLN A 164 3.31 12.68 -8.59
CA GLN A 164 3.33 13.93 -9.36
C GLN A 164 4.03 15.08 -8.62
N GLY A 165 4.21 14.96 -7.31
CA GLY A 165 4.67 16.07 -6.49
C GLY A 165 6.19 16.19 -6.48
N ASP A 166 6.73 17.33 -6.91
CA ASP A 166 8.16 17.63 -6.67
C ASP A 166 8.51 17.63 -5.17
N ARG A 167 7.50 17.93 -4.32
CA ARG A 167 7.64 17.97 -2.85
C ARG A 167 7.80 16.60 -2.21
N THR A 168 7.40 15.53 -2.89
CA THR A 168 7.38 14.15 -2.38
C THR A 168 8.51 13.30 -2.93
N LEU A 169 9.23 13.77 -3.94
CA LEU A 169 10.41 13.10 -4.46
C LEU A 169 11.49 12.95 -3.37
N ASN A 170 11.99 11.72 -3.18
CA ASN A 170 12.99 11.37 -2.15
C ASN A 170 12.54 11.65 -0.71
N ARG A 171 11.25 11.42 -0.42
CA ARG A 171 10.65 11.63 0.90
C ARG A 171 9.94 10.38 1.40
N TYR A 172 9.88 10.29 2.72
CA TYR A 172 8.90 9.46 3.41
C TYR A 172 7.61 10.27 3.49
N VAL A 173 6.52 9.68 3.02
CA VAL A 173 5.18 10.27 2.97
C VAL A 173 4.26 9.30 3.67
N TYR A 174 3.41 9.78 4.57
CA TYR A 174 2.31 8.99 5.10
C TYR A 174 0.98 9.57 4.62
N THR A 175 -0.02 8.71 4.48
CA THR A 175 -1.39 9.13 4.14
C THR A 175 -2.40 8.48 5.05
N TYR A 176 -3.53 9.16 5.23
CA TYR A 176 -4.66 8.67 5.98
C TYR A 176 -5.95 9.24 5.39
N GLY A 177 -7.02 8.46 5.48
CA GLY A 177 -8.39 8.91 5.19
C GLY A 177 -9.09 9.43 6.45
N ASP A 178 -8.84 8.78 7.60
CA ASP A 178 -9.42 9.15 8.88
C ASP A 178 -8.44 8.87 10.05
N VAL A 179 -8.76 9.38 11.23
CA VAL A 179 -8.06 9.10 12.48
C VAL A 179 -9.08 8.71 13.54
N LEU A 180 -9.10 7.43 13.91
CA LEU A 180 -10.03 6.89 14.90
C LEU A 180 -9.30 6.04 15.93
N SER A 181 -9.78 6.06 17.16
CA SER A 181 -9.43 5.07 18.17
C SER A 181 -10.16 3.74 17.93
N GLN A 182 -9.69 2.66 18.58
CA GLN A 182 -10.39 1.37 18.53
C GLN A 182 -11.83 1.48 19.02
N LYS A 183 -12.06 2.28 20.08
CA LYS A 183 -13.41 2.51 20.60
C LYS A 183 -14.32 3.21 19.60
N GLU A 184 -13.82 4.25 18.92
CA GLU A 184 -14.59 4.98 17.90
C GLU A 184 -14.90 4.09 16.69
N ALA A 185 -13.91 3.35 16.18
CA ALA A 185 -14.12 2.42 15.06
C ALA A 185 -15.15 1.32 15.40
N ILE A 186 -15.06 0.74 16.60
CA ILE A 186 -16.04 -0.24 17.10
C ILE A 186 -17.44 0.39 17.24
N GLN A 187 -17.52 1.62 17.76
CA GLN A 187 -18.78 2.32 17.94
C GLN A 187 -19.47 2.59 16.59
N ILE A 188 -18.72 3.09 15.61
CA ILE A 188 -19.19 3.30 14.23
C ILE A 188 -19.68 1.98 13.61
N GLY A 189 -18.91 0.89 13.75
CA GLY A 189 -19.32 -0.42 13.27
C GLY A 189 -20.65 -0.90 13.88
N LYS A 190 -20.85 -0.70 15.20
CA LYS A 190 -22.12 -1.04 15.88
C LYS A 190 -23.30 -0.21 15.36
N GLU A 191 -23.09 1.07 15.11
CA GLU A 191 -24.11 1.97 14.55
C GLU A 191 -24.52 1.55 13.14
N ILE A 192 -23.54 1.19 12.30
CA ILE A 192 -23.79 0.70 10.93
C ILE A 192 -24.58 -0.62 10.93
N ILE A 193 -24.26 -1.55 11.84
CA ILE A 193 -24.95 -2.86 11.94
C ILE A 193 -26.33 -2.73 12.64
N GLY A 194 -26.65 -1.56 13.22
CA GLY A 194 -27.89 -1.36 13.96
C GLY A 194 -27.92 -2.05 15.33
N MET A 195 -26.77 -2.46 15.87
CA MET A 195 -26.67 -2.97 17.23
C MET A 195 -26.82 -1.80 18.21
N LYS A 196 -28.01 -1.65 18.80
CA LYS A 196 -28.27 -0.64 19.85
C LYS A 196 -27.24 -0.76 20.97
N VAL A 197 -26.44 0.29 21.15
CA VAL A 197 -25.55 0.41 22.30
C VAL A 197 -26.40 0.79 23.50
N GLU A 198 -26.80 -0.20 24.31
CA GLU A 198 -27.40 0.08 25.61
C GLU A 198 -26.33 0.72 26.52
N ARG A 199 -26.40 2.04 26.67
CA ARG A 199 -25.63 2.76 27.70
C ARG A 199 -26.29 2.52 29.05
N LYS A 200 -25.80 1.54 29.81
CA LYS A 200 -26.12 1.44 31.25
C LYS A 200 -25.22 2.40 32.01
N HIS A 201 -25.81 3.48 32.52
CA HIS A 201 -25.20 4.29 33.58
C HIS A 201 -25.23 3.48 34.88
N ILE A 202 -24.09 3.38 35.57
CA ILE A 202 -24.02 3.05 36.99
C ILE A 202 -23.88 4.37 37.74
#